data_AF-A0A969NGX4-F1
#
_entry.id   AF-A0A969NGX4-F1
#
_cell.length_a   1.000
_cell.length_b   1.000
_cell.length_c   1.000
_cell.angle_alpha   90.00
_cell.angle_beta   90.00
_cell.angle_gamma   90.00
#
_symmetry.space_group_name_H-M   'P 1'
#
loop_
_entity.id
_entity.type
_entity.pdbx_description
1 polymer ?
#
loop_
_entity_poly.entity_id
_entity_poly.type
_entity_poly.pdbx_seq_one_letter_code
_entity_poly.pdbx_strand_id
1 'polypeptide(L)' 'MKNFAFIAKLLFGLAPLALFSCNSSQEVVTNDAVPALELQYIDSTVNPGDDFFQFVNGGWLKDNPVPDDKTSWGVFMF' A
#
# COMPACT_ATOMS: atom_id res chain seq x y z
N MET A 1 23.49 64.18 -3.38
CA MET A 1 24.19 62.93 -3.76
C MET A 1 24.88 62.29 -2.54
N LYS A 2 24.13 61.90 -1.50
CA LYS A 2 24.62 61.02 -0.40
C LYS A 2 23.53 60.08 0.16
N ASN A 3 22.28 60.27 -0.28
CA ASN A 3 21.11 59.66 0.36
C ASN A 3 20.52 58.49 -0.46
N PHE A 4 21.03 58.26 -1.67
CA PHE A 4 20.61 57.13 -2.52
C PHE A 4 21.43 55.86 -2.25
N ALA A 5 22.60 55.99 -1.62
CA ALA A 5 23.50 54.87 -1.32
C ALA A 5 23.11 54.05 -0.08
N PHE A 6 22.12 54.50 0.72
CA PHE A 6 21.67 53.76 1.90
C PHE A 6 20.52 52.78 1.62
N ILE A 7 19.71 53.03 0.59
CA ILE A 7 18.57 52.14 0.26
C ILE A 7 19.06 50.85 -0.44
N ALA A 8 20.16 50.93 -1.20
CA ALA A 8 20.72 49.78 -1.90
C ALA A 8 21.40 48.73 -0.98
N LYS A 9 21.69 49.06 0.29
CA LYS A 9 22.29 48.11 1.24
C LYS A 9 21.28 47.29 2.04
N LEU A 10 19.98 47.54 1.89
CA LEU A 10 18.93 46.82 2.61
C LEU A 10 18.29 45.69 1.78
N LEU A 11 18.71 45.50 0.52
CA LEU A 11 18.18 44.46 -0.38
C LEU A 11 19.25 43.43 -0.82
N PHE A 12 20.35 43.29 -0.08
CA PHE A 12 21.39 42.29 -0.37
C PHE A 12 21.73 41.41 0.84
N GLY A 13 20.78 41.21 1.74
CA GLY A 13 21.01 40.54 3.02
C GLY A 13 19.94 39.55 3.40
N LEU A 14 19.32 38.86 2.44
CA LEU A 14 18.49 37.70 2.76
C LEU A 14 18.28 36.79 1.53
N ALA A 15 19.11 35.76 1.40
CA ALA A 15 18.81 34.43 0.80
C ALA A 15 20.12 33.69 0.46
N PRO A 16 20.24 32.36 0.65
CA PRO A 16 19.49 31.48 1.54
C PRO A 16 20.40 30.49 2.33
N LEU A 17 20.24 30.45 3.65
CA LEU A 17 20.59 29.26 4.45
C LEU A 17 19.51 28.19 4.20
N ALA A 18 19.59 27.47 3.08
CA ALA A 18 18.62 26.41 2.78
C ALA A 18 19.17 25.28 1.89
N LEU A 19 20.42 24.85 2.08
CA LEU A 19 20.96 23.68 1.37
C LEU A 19 21.09 22.40 2.22
N PHE A 20 20.44 22.32 3.39
CA PHE A 20 20.42 21.09 4.20
C PHE A 20 19.02 20.55 4.46
N SER A 21 18.14 20.55 3.46
CA SER A 21 16.82 19.91 3.58
C SER A 21 16.56 18.93 2.44
N CYS A 22 17.28 17.80 2.48
CA CYS A 22 16.73 16.49 2.14
C CYS A 22 17.81 15.43 2.38
N ASN A 23 17.84 14.89 3.59
CA ASN A 23 18.20 13.49 3.75
C ASN A 23 17.00 12.83 4.42
N SER A 24 15.91 12.76 3.65
CA SER A 24 14.81 11.88 4.00
C SER A 24 15.27 10.50 3.57
N SER A 25 15.75 9.72 4.53
CA SER A 25 15.94 8.29 4.35
C SER A 25 14.63 7.76 3.78
N GLN A 26 14.61 7.43 2.49
CA GLN A 26 13.53 6.64 1.93
C GLN A 26 13.61 5.29 2.65
N GLU A 27 12.70 5.07 3.61
CA GLU A 27 12.37 3.72 3.99
C GLU A 27 11.95 3.01 2.71
N VAL A 28 12.78 2.08 2.26
CA VAL A 28 12.39 1.12 1.23
C VAL A 28 11.27 0.33 1.87
N VAL A 29 10.02 0.71 1.60
CA VAL A 29 8.86 -0.13 1.84
C VAL A 29 9.06 -1.34 0.93
N THR A 30 9.69 -2.39 1.44
CA THR A 30 9.65 -3.69 0.80
C THR A 30 8.16 -4.03 0.74
N ASN A 31 7.65 -4.16 -0.47
CA ASN A 31 6.28 -4.61 -0.71
C ASN A 31 6.19 -6.10 -0.39
N ASP A 32 6.48 -6.48 0.86
CA ASP A 32 6.12 -7.78 1.43
C ASP A 32 4.62 -7.79 1.76
N ALA A 33 3.82 -7.12 0.94
CA ALA A 33 2.39 -7.02 1.09
C ALA A 33 1.82 -8.40 0.78
N VAL A 34 1.33 -9.09 1.82
CA VAL A 34 0.45 -10.23 1.62
C VAL A 34 -0.71 -9.75 0.74
N PRO A 35 -0.93 -10.36 -0.42
CA PRO A 35 -1.99 -9.92 -1.32
C PRO A 35 -3.33 -10.01 -0.58
N ALA A 36 -4.16 -8.97 -0.71
CA ALA A 36 -5.48 -8.94 -0.09
C ALA A 36 -6.41 -10.05 -0.62
N LEU A 37 -6.08 -10.63 -1.76
CA LEU A 37 -6.82 -11.70 -2.41
C LEU A 37 -5.87 -12.76 -2.95
N GLU A 38 -6.14 -14.01 -2.59
CA GLU A 38 -5.43 -15.19 -3.08
C GLU A 38 -5.95 -15.58 -4.47
N LEU A 39 -5.39 -14.97 -5.51
CA LEU A 39 -5.85 -15.15 -6.90
C LEU A 39 -5.81 -16.61 -7.39
N GLN A 40 -4.97 -17.44 -6.79
CA GLN A 40 -4.86 -18.86 -7.11
C GLN A 40 -6.13 -19.67 -6.82
N TYR A 41 -7.04 -19.16 -5.98
CA TYR A 41 -8.28 -19.83 -5.61
C TYR A 41 -9.51 -19.35 -6.38
N ILE A 42 -9.35 -18.39 -7.30
CA ILE A 42 -10.44 -17.90 -8.14
C ILE A 42 -10.92 -19.03 -9.07
N ASP A 43 -12.22 -19.36 -8.97
CA ASP A 43 -12.90 -20.24 -9.91
C ASP A 43 -13.49 -19.42 -11.05
N SER A 44 -12.68 -19.19 -12.09
CA SER A 44 -13.08 -18.41 -13.28
C SER A 44 -14.17 -19.07 -14.13
N THR A 45 -14.63 -20.28 -13.80
CA THR A 45 -15.76 -20.92 -14.47
C THR A 45 -17.11 -20.40 -13.97
N VAL A 46 -17.13 -19.73 -12.82
CA VAL A 46 -18.32 -19.13 -12.22
C VAL A 46 -18.39 -17.64 -12.54
N ASN A 47 -19.54 -17.17 -13.01
CA ASN A 47 -19.75 -15.73 -13.18
C ASN A 47 -19.88 -15.08 -11.79
N PRO A 48 -19.06 -14.06 -11.46
CA PRO A 48 -19.12 -13.40 -10.15
C PRO A 48 -20.47 -12.72 -9.86
N GLY A 49 -21.26 -12.38 -10.89
CA GLY A 49 -22.60 -11.83 -10.71
C GLY A 49 -23.65 -12.85 -10.25
N ASP A 50 -23.39 -14.14 -10.49
CA ASP A 50 -24.30 -15.23 -10.12
C ASP A 50 -23.96 -15.78 -8.72
N ASP A 51 -22.67 -16.02 -8.45
CA ASP A 51 -22.18 -16.42 -7.14
C ASP A 51 -20.74 -15.91 -6.90
N PHE A 52 -20.64 -14.76 -6.23
CA PHE A 52 -19.35 -14.16 -5.91
C PHE A 52 -18.54 -14.99 -4.91
N PHE A 53 -19.20 -15.68 -3.98
CA PHE A 53 -18.50 -16.48 -2.97
C PHE A 53 -17.80 -17.67 -3.63
N GLN A 54 -18.53 -18.37 -4.52
CA GLN A 54 -17.97 -19.48 -5.30
C GLN A 54 -16.91 -18.99 -6.29
N PHE A 55 -17.12 -17.85 -6.96
CA PHE A 55 -16.10 -17.28 -7.85
C PHE A 55 -14.78 -17.02 -7.12
N VAL A 56 -14.83 -16.40 -5.93
CA VAL A 56 -13.62 -16.03 -5.19
C VAL A 56 -12.96 -17.22 -4.48
N ASN A 57 -13.75 -18.13 -3.91
CA ASN A 57 -13.26 -19.17 -3.00
C ASN A 57 -13.37 -20.60 -3.57
N GLY A 58 -13.93 -20.78 -4.77
CA GLY A 58 -14.24 -22.11 -5.32
C GLY A 58 -13.03 -23.03 -5.43
N GLY A 59 -11.86 -22.49 -5.81
CA GLY A 59 -10.60 -23.23 -5.80
C GLY A 59 -10.19 -23.66 -4.39
N TRP A 60 -10.30 -22.76 -3.40
CA TRP A 60 -9.96 -23.08 -2.01
C TRP A 60 -10.88 -24.18 -1.46
N LEU A 61 -12.19 -24.08 -1.69
CA LEU A 61 -13.17 -25.07 -1.23
C LEU A 61 -12.90 -26.46 -1.81
N LYS A 62 -12.47 -26.54 -3.07
CA LYS A 62 -12.11 -27.79 -3.73
C LYS A 62 -10.87 -28.44 -3.12
N ASP A 63 -9.86 -27.63 -2.81
CA ASP A 63 -8.56 -28.11 -2.34
C ASP A 63 -8.51 -28.33 -0.81
N ASN A 64 -9.48 -27.79 -0.07
CA ASN A 64 -9.50 -27.79 1.39
C ASN A 64 -10.81 -28.38 1.94
N PRO A 65 -11.05 -29.69 1.78
CA PRO A 65 -12.20 -30.35 2.40
C PRO A 65 -12.14 -30.24 3.94
N VAL A 66 -13.31 -30.26 4.59
CA VAL A 66 -13.38 -30.28 6.06
C VAL A 66 -12.72 -31.57 6.56
N PRO A 67 -11.69 -31.49 7.43
CA PRO A 67 -11.08 -32.68 8.02
C PRO A 67 -12.08 -33.48 8.87
N ASP A 68 -11.95 -34.80 8.91
CA ASP A 68 -12.88 -35.71 9.60
C ASP A 68 -13.01 -35.43 11.12
N ASP A 69 -12.02 -34.79 11.72
CA ASP A 69 -11.99 -34.42 13.14
C ASP A 69 -12.54 -33.01 13.42
N LYS A 70 -13.11 -32.32 12.41
CA LYS A 70 -13.63 -30.95 12.53
C LYS A 70 -15.09 -30.88 12.09
N THR A 71 -15.85 -30.00 12.74
CA THR A 71 -17.22 -29.65 12.31
C THR A 71 -17.25 -28.55 11.25
N SER A 72 -16.17 -27.78 11.12
CA SER A 72 -16.02 -26.68 10.15
C SER A 72 -14.55 -26.45 9.82
N TRP A 73 -14.26 -25.85 8.66
CA TRP A 73 -12.91 -25.52 8.22
C TRP A 73 -12.89 -24.17 7.50
N GLY A 74 -11.90 -23.33 7.81
CA GLY A 74 -11.78 -22.00 7.21
C GLY A 74 -11.12 -20.97 8.11
N VAL A 75 -11.21 -19.70 7.69
CA VAL A 75 -10.49 -18.55 8.26
C VAL A 75 -10.96 -18.10 9.65
N PHE A 76 -11.88 -18.80 10.30
CA PHE A 76 -12.34 -18.47 11.66
C PHE A 76 -11.98 -19.56 12.69
N MET A 77 -11.21 -20.58 12.28
CA MET A 77 -10.88 -21.74 13.12
C MET A 77 -9.54 -21.59 13.87
N PHE A 78 -8.99 -20.37 13.96
CA PHE A 78 -7.79 -20.03 14.73
C PHE A 78 -8.13 -19.32 16.04
#